data_AF-A0A6B0HR23-F1
#
_entry.id   AF-A0A6B0HR23-F1
#
_cell.length_a   1.000
_cell.length_b   1.000
_cell.length_c   1.000
_cell.angle_alpha   90.00
_cell.angle_beta   90.00
_cell.angle_gamma   90.00
#
_symmetry.space_group_name_H-M   'P 1'
#
loop_
_entity.id
_entity.type
_entity.pdbx_description
1 polymer ?
#
loop_
_entity_poly.entity_id
_entity_poly.type
_entity_poly.pdbx_seq_one_letter_code
_entity_poly.pdbx_strand_id
1 'polypeptide(L)' 'MVQNQTPGSIRIQPDEGDEWRYDAIEKAATFYDCNRSNAVAFACEGVRTLVRSARRVLERAVLTRAMTADIDTEVVDTD' A
#
# COMPACT_ATOMS: atom_id res chain seq x y z
N MET A 1 -31.57 12.09 -2.57
CA MET A 1 -30.56 11.75 -1.54
C MET A 1 -30.05 10.36 -1.88
N VAL A 2 -28.80 10.21 -2.32
CA VAL A 2 -28.23 8.88 -2.58
C VAL A 2 -28.02 8.21 -1.23
N GLN A 3 -28.84 7.22 -0.92
CA GLN A 3 -28.71 6.41 0.30
C GLN A 3 -27.35 5.71 0.27
N ASN A 4 -26.71 5.61 1.45
CA ASN A 4 -25.41 4.97 1.68
C ASN A 4 -25.27 3.66 0.87
N GLN A 5 -24.50 3.72 -0.22
CA GLN A 5 -24.35 2.62 -1.20
C GLN A 5 -23.46 1.49 -0.68
N THR A 6 -22.99 1.54 0.57
CA THR A 6 -22.11 0.51 1.12
C THR A 6 -22.90 -0.78 1.32
N PRO A 7 -22.57 -1.86 0.59
CA PRO A 7 -23.26 -3.14 0.77
C PRO A 7 -22.97 -3.70 2.16
N GLY A 8 -23.96 -4.35 2.78
CA GLY A 8 -23.80 -4.98 4.11
C GLY A 8 -22.89 -6.21 4.10
N SER A 9 -22.65 -6.82 2.93
CA SER A 9 -21.70 -7.92 2.76
C SER A 9 -21.22 -8.01 1.32
N ILE A 10 -19.96 -8.39 1.13
CA ILE A 10 -19.38 -8.76 -0.17
C ILE A 10 -18.96 -10.23 -0.07
N ARG A 11 -19.39 -11.05 -1.04
CA ARG A 11 -18.96 -12.45 -1.15
C ARG A 11 -17.96 -12.58 -2.29
N ILE A 12 -16.85 -13.24 -1.99
CA ILE A 12 -15.86 -13.65 -3.00
C ILE A 12 -16.15 -15.11 -3.29
N GLN A 13 -16.54 -15.40 -4.53
CA GLN A 13 -16.81 -16.76 -4.98
C GLN A 13 -15.63 -17.17 -5.87
N PRO A 14 -14.72 -18.02 -5.39
CA PRO A 14 -13.69 -18.60 -6.24
C PRO A 14 -14.36 -19.59 -7.22
N ASP A 15 -14.12 -19.38 -8.51
CA ASP A 15 -14.47 -20.33 -9.56
C ASP A 15 -13.36 -21.40 -9.68
N GLU A 16 -13.55 -22.40 -10.54
CA GLU A 16 -12.54 -23.43 -10.82
C GLU A 16 -11.23 -22.80 -11.31
N GLY A 17 -10.11 -23.14 -10.66
CA GLY A 17 -8.78 -22.56 -10.93
C GLY A 17 -8.46 -21.30 -10.14
N ASP A 18 -9.40 -20.76 -9.35
CA ASP A 18 -9.21 -19.60 -8.48
C ASP A 18 -9.09 -19.99 -6.98
N GLU A 19 -8.80 -21.26 -6.69
CA GLU A 19 -8.65 -21.78 -5.32
C GLU A 19 -7.56 -21.01 -4.55
N TRP A 20 -6.53 -20.52 -5.27
CA TRP A 20 -5.46 -19.70 -4.70
C TRP A 20 -5.97 -18.43 -4.00
N ARG A 21 -7.12 -17.89 -4.40
CA ARG A 21 -7.73 -16.71 -3.76
C ARG A 21 -8.19 -17.05 -2.35
N TYR A 22 -8.75 -18.24 -2.15
CA TYR A 22 -9.14 -18.71 -0.82
C TYR A 22 -7.92 -18.86 0.08
N ASP A 23 -6.86 -19.51 -0.41
CA ASP A 23 -5.61 -19.69 0.33
C ASP A 23 -4.94 -18.35 0.68
N ALA A 24 -4.97 -17.38 -0.23
CA ALA A 24 -4.45 -16.04 0.03
C ALA A 24 -5.24 -15.34 1.15
N ILE A 25 -6.56 -15.47 1.16
CA ILE A 25 -7.44 -14.92 2.19
C ILE A 25 -7.18 -15.61 3.55
N GLU A 26 -6.99 -16.93 3.57
CA GLU A 26 -6.62 -17.68 4.78
C GLU A 26 -5.28 -17.21 5.37
N LYS A 27 -4.27 -17.05 4.50
CA LYS A 27 -2.96 -16.55 4.92
C LYS A 27 -3.06 -15.14 5.49
N ALA A 28 -3.84 -14.26 4.86
CA ALA A 28 -4.08 -12.92 5.37
C ALA A 28 -4.83 -12.95 6.72
N ALA A 29 -5.86 -13.80 6.85
CA ALA A 29 -6.62 -13.96 8.08
C ALA A 29 -5.73 -14.43 9.24
N THR A 30 -4.84 -15.37 8.97
CA THR A 30 -3.82 -15.83 9.92
C THR A 30 -2.84 -14.71 10.29
N PHE A 31 -2.33 -13.98 9.29
CA PHE A 31 -1.38 -12.88 9.51
C PHE A 31 -1.95 -11.74 10.35
N TYR A 32 -3.21 -11.36 10.09
CA TYR A 32 -3.89 -10.28 10.82
C TYR A 32 -4.64 -10.74 12.06
N ASP A 33 -4.66 -12.04 12.35
CA ASP A 33 -5.42 -12.67 13.44
C ASP A 33 -6.88 -12.20 13.51
N CYS A 34 -7.58 -12.30 12.37
CA CYS A 34 -8.97 -11.85 12.28
C CYS A 34 -9.77 -12.69 11.28
N ASN A 35 -11.09 -12.44 11.21
CA ASN A 35 -11.93 -13.12 10.23
C ASN A 35 -11.54 -12.75 8.79
N ARG A 36 -11.88 -13.62 7.84
CA ARG A 36 -11.55 -13.49 6.41
C ARG A 36 -11.99 -12.17 5.78
N SER A 37 -13.17 -11.65 6.14
CA SER A 37 -13.68 -10.39 5.60
C SER A 37 -12.85 -9.19 6.06
N ASN A 38 -12.49 -9.13 7.34
CA ASN A 38 -11.61 -8.10 7.88
C ASN A 38 -10.20 -8.24 7.32
N ALA A 39 -9.70 -9.47 7.15
CA ALA A 39 -8.40 -9.72 6.57
C ALA A 39 -8.25 -9.16 5.15
N VAL A 40 -9.29 -9.32 4.30
CA VAL A 40 -9.32 -8.71 2.96
C VAL A 40 -9.28 -7.19 3.04
N ALA A 41 -10.08 -6.59 3.93
CA ALA A 41 -10.10 -5.14 4.11
C ALA A 41 -8.73 -4.60 4.57
N PHE A 42 -8.11 -5.27 5.55
CA PHE A 42 -6.77 -4.91 6.04
C PHE A 42 -5.68 -5.12 4.99
N ALA A 43 -5.75 -6.18 4.19
CA ALA A 43 -4.80 -6.39 3.09
C ALA A 43 -4.87 -5.25 2.06
N CYS A 44 -6.07 -4.83 1.65
CA CYS A 44 -6.26 -3.70 0.72
C CYS A 44 -5.70 -2.39 1.30
N GLU A 45 -5.98 -2.11 2.56
CA GLU A 45 -5.49 -0.91 3.24
C GLU A 45 -3.96 -0.95 3.45
N GLY A 46 -3.42 -2.12 3.75
CA GLY A 46 -1.99 -2.37 3.88
C GLY A 46 -1.22 -2.07 2.58
N VAL A 47 -1.70 -2.57 1.43
CA VAL A 47 -1.10 -2.27 0.12
C VAL A 47 -1.12 -0.77 -0.16
N ARG A 48 -2.25 -0.10 0.09
CA ARG A 48 -2.38 1.35 -0.10
C ARG A 48 -1.38 2.12 0.77
N THR A 49 -1.24 1.73 2.03
CA THR A 49 -0.32 2.36 3.00
C THR A 49 1.14 2.12 2.63
N LEU A 50 1.48 0.91 2.19
CA LEU A 50 2.82 0.53 1.74
C LEU A 50 3.24 1.38 0.54
N VAL A 51 2.41 1.46 -0.50
CA VAL A 51 2.69 2.24 -1.71
C VAL A 51 2.87 3.74 -1.38
N ARG A 52 2.01 4.30 -0.52
CA ARG A 52 2.13 5.70 -0.08
C ARG A 52 3.43 5.95 0.67
N SER A 53 3.80 5.03 1.54
CA SER A 53 5.04 5.13 2.32
C SER A 53 6.27 5.02 1.43
N ALA A 54 6.30 4.05 0.51
CA ALA A 54 7.37 3.89 -0.46
C ALA A 54 7.54 5.14 -1.33
N ARG A 55 6.43 5.71 -1.83
CA ARG A 55 6.45 6.95 -2.60
C ARG A 55 7.03 8.11 -1.80
N ARG A 56 6.63 8.28 -0.54
CA ARG A 56 7.16 9.34 0.34
C ARG A 56 8.66 9.19 0.58
N VAL A 57 9.15 7.96 0.75
CA VAL A 57 10.58 7.66 0.89
C VAL A 57 11.34 8.02 -0.39
N LEU A 58 10.81 7.64 -1.56
CA LEU A 58 11.43 7.94 -2.85
C LEU A 58 11.44 9.44 -3.15
N GLU A 59 10.34 10.15 -2.92
CA GLU A 59 10.26 11.62 -3.08
C GLU A 59 11.28 12.31 -2.17
N ARG A 60 11.43 11.85 -0.91
CA ARG A 60 12.47 12.38 -0.01
C ARG A 60 13.88 12.07 -0.49
N ALA A 61 14.13 10.86 -0.98
CA ALA A 61 15.45 10.48 -1.51
C ALA A 61 15.83 11.31 -2.75
N VAL A 62 14.86 11.61 -3.62
CA VAL A 62 15.05 12.51 -4.76
C VAL A 62 15.36 13.94 -4.28
N LEU A 63 14.62 14.45 -3.31
CA LEU A 63 14.89 15.77 -2.71
C LEU A 63 16.26 15.84 -2.04
N THR A 64 16.65 14.80 -1.30
CA THR A 64 17.98 14.72 -0.68
C THR A 64 19.08 14.73 -1.74
N ARG A 65 18.91 13.99 -2.84
CA ARG A 65 19.89 13.99 -3.93
C ARG A 65 19.98 15.32 -4.68
N ALA A 66 18.85 16.01 -4.85
CA ALA A 66 18.81 17.34 -5.46
C ALA A 66 19.49 18.41 -4.57
N MET A 67 19.23 18.37 -3.26
CA MET A 67 19.82 19.31 -2.30
C MET A 67 21.34 19.12 -2.13
N THR A 68 21.87 17.89 -2.21
CA THR A 68 23.33 17.67 -2.17
C THR A 68 24.02 18.20 -3.45
N ALA A 69 23.36 18.11 -4.61
CA ALA A 69 23.90 18.68 -5.85
C ALA A 69 23.96 20.22 -5.82
N ASP A 70 22.99 20.88 -5.18
CA ASP A 70 23.01 22.33 -4.99
C ASP A 70 24.15 22.76 -4.04
N ILE A 71 24.39 22.02 -2.96
CA ILE A 71 25.48 22.33 -2.01
C ILE A 71 26.86 22.14 -2.64
N ASP A 72 27.06 21.10 -3.46
CA ASP A 72 28.34 20.89 -4.16
C ASP A 72 28.61 21.95 -5.24
N THR A 73 27.57 22.65 -5.73
CA THR A 73 27.70 23.69 -6.75
C THR A 73 28.05 25.07 -6.15
N GLU A 74 27.78 25.31 -4.86
CA GLU A 74 28.09 26.59 -4.18
C GLU A 74 29.49 26.64 -3.54
N VAL A 75 30.25 25.54 -3.49
CA VAL A 75 31.60 25.48 -2.87
C VAL A 75 32.77 25.54 -3.85
N VAL A 76 32.52 25.87 -5.12
CA VAL A 76 33.58 26.06 -6.14
C VAL A 76 33.46 27.45 -6.76
N ASP A 77 33.76 28.50 -5.99
CA ASP A 77 34.29 29.78 -6.48
C ASP A 77 34.49 30.75 -5.31
N THR A 78 35.58 30.56 -4.56
CA THR A 78 36.24 31.66 -3.83
C THR A 78 37.71 31.30 -3.65
N ASP A 79 38.52 31.55 -4.68
CA ASP A 79 39.92 32.01 -4.60
C ASP A 79 40.38 32.55 -5.96
#